data_AF-A0A9D4N055-F1
#
_entry.id   AF-A0A9D4N055-F1
#
_cell.length_a   1.000
_cell.length_b   1.000
_cell.length_c   1.000
_cell.angle_alpha   90.00
_cell.angle_beta   90.00
_cell.angle_gamma   90.00
#
_symmetry.space_group_name_H-M   'P 1'
#
loop_
_entity.id
_entity.type
_entity.pdbx_description
1 polymer ?
#
loop_
_entity_poly.entity_id
_entity_poly.type
_entity_poly.pdbx_seq_one_letter_code
_entity_poly.pdbx_strand_id
1 'polypeptide(L)' 'MEDFLKSTGREFCDITLMLGNEAIRAHKAVLAARCTYFEAMFRSFMPETNTVTVSYC' A
#
# COMPACT_ATOMS: atom_id res chain seq x y z
N MET A 1 5.79 18.59 12.44
CA MET A 1 5.23 18.30 11.10
C MET A 1 5.07 16.81 10.86
N GLU A 2 5.94 15.98 11.44
CA GLU A 2 5.92 14.51 11.29
C GLU A 2 4.65 13.85 11.85
N ASP A 3 4.10 14.35 12.97
CA ASP A 3 2.86 13.81 13.56
C ASP A 3 1.64 13.95 12.65
N PHE A 4 1.60 15.00 11.83
CA PHE A 4 0.50 15.20 10.87
C PHE A 4 0.50 14.12 9.78
N LEU A 5 1.68 13.73 9.27
CA LEU A 5 1.77 12.63 8.30
C LEU A 5 1.46 11.26 8.92
N LYS A 6 1.74 11.07 10.22
CA LYS A 6 1.48 9.80 10.92
C LYS A 6 0.00 9.61 11.27
N SER A 7 -0.75 10.71 11.44
CA SER A 7 -2.14 10.67 11.89
C SER A 7 -3.17 10.92 10.78
N THR A 8 -2.85 11.77 9.80
CA THR A 8 -3.82 12.19 8.77
C THR A 8 -3.82 11.24 7.58
N GLY A 9 -5.00 10.88 7.06
CA GLY A 9 -5.16 10.10 5.83
C GLY A 9 -5.24 8.57 6.01
N ARG A 10 -5.21 8.06 7.26
CA ARG A 10 -5.44 6.63 7.53
C ARG A 10 -6.84 6.15 7.15
N GLU A 11 -7.82 7.03 7.19
CA GLU A 11 -9.22 6.73 6.82
C GLU A 11 -9.42 6.44 5.33
N PHE A 12 -8.52 6.95 4.47
CA PHE A 12 -8.58 6.76 3.02
C PHE A 12 -7.66 5.64 2.52
N CYS A 13 -6.93 4.98 3.43
CA CYS A 13 -6.05 3.87 3.07
C CYS A 13 -6.89 2.68 2.55
N ASP A 14 -6.75 2.41 1.27
CA ASP A 14 -7.48 1.38 0.52
C ASP A 14 -6.66 0.10 0.32
N ILE A 15 -5.41 0.07 0.76
CA ILE A 15 -4.53 -1.10 0.72
C ILE A 15 -3.63 -1.20 1.96
N THR A 16 -3.32 -2.43 2.37
CA THR A 16 -2.33 -2.74 3.41
C THR A 16 -1.17 -3.54 2.82
N LEU A 17 0.05 -3.05 2.98
CA LEU A 17 1.27 -3.75 2.60
C LEU A 17 1.79 -4.51 3.81
N MET A 18 1.96 -5.83 3.70
CA MET A 18 2.59 -6.66 4.72
C MET A 18 4.07 -6.80 4.39
N LEU A 19 4.93 -6.20 5.20
CA LEU A 19 6.38 -6.30 5.09
C LEU A 19 6.89 -7.15 6.26
N GLY A 20 7.08 -8.45 6.00
CA GLY A 20 7.34 -9.42 7.07
C GLY A 20 6.18 -9.47 8.07
N ASN A 21 6.41 -9.00 9.30
CA ASN A 21 5.40 -8.94 10.36
C ASN A 21 4.75 -7.55 10.52
N GLU A 22 5.17 -6.55 9.75
CA GLU A 22 4.65 -5.19 9.87
C GLU A 22 3.59 -4.88 8.81
N ALA A 23 2.48 -4.27 9.24
CA ALA A 23 1.39 -3.86 8.38
C ALA A 23 1.44 -2.34 8.11
N ILE A 24 1.65 -1.98 6.85
CA ILE A 24 1.75 -0.59 6.39
C ILE A 24 0.51 -0.24 5.59
N ARG A 25 -0.33 0.66 6.12
CA ARG A 25 -1.52 1.16 5.40
C ARG A 25 -1.11 2.23 4.40
N ALA A 26 -1.61 2.11 3.17
CA ALA A 26 -1.23 2.99 2.06
C ALA A 26 -2.40 3.21 1.09
N HIS A 27 -2.12 3.95 0.01
CA HIS A 27 -3.09 4.32 -1.03
C HIS A 27 -2.68 3.73 -2.39
N LYS A 28 -3.57 2.94 -3.02
CA LYS A 28 -3.30 2.30 -4.31
C LYS A 28 -2.96 3.30 -5.39
N ALA A 29 -3.74 4.38 -5.50
CA ALA A 29 -3.54 5.42 -6.52
C ALA A 29 -2.16 6.08 -6.42
N VAL A 30 -1.70 6.36 -5.20
CA VAL A 30 -0.38 6.97 -4.95
C VAL A 30 0.74 5.98 -5.28
N LEU A 31 0.59 4.72 -4.85
CA LEU A 31 1.58 3.67 -5.13
C LEU A 31 1.71 3.39 -6.63
N ALA A 32 0.59 3.25 -7.35
CA ALA A 32 0.58 3.04 -8.79
C ALA A 32 1.21 4.21 -9.55
N ALA A 33 0.90 5.45 -9.17
CA ALA A 33 1.46 6.63 -9.81
C ALA A 33 2.97 6.78 -9.62
N ARG A 34 3.54 6.22 -8.54
CA ARG A 34 4.95 6.37 -8.18
C ARG A 34 5.80 5.13 -8.47
N CYS A 35 5.18 3.98 -8.73
CA CYS A 35 5.87 2.71 -8.89
C CYS A 35 5.11 1.79 -9.85
N THR A 36 5.74 1.50 -11.00
CA THR A 36 5.16 0.66 -12.06
C THR A 36 4.92 -0.79 -11.62
N TYR A 37 5.67 -1.29 -10.62
CA TYR A 37 5.43 -2.60 -10.01
C TYR A 37 4.03 -2.67 -9.37
N PHE A 38 3.68 -1.66 -8.56
CA PHE A 38 2.37 -1.58 -7.93
C PHE A 38 1.27 -1.28 -8.94
N GLU A 39 1.53 -0.47 -9.96
CA GLU A 39 0.57 -0.26 -11.06
C GLU A 39 0.20 -1.60 -11.74
N ALA A 40 1.21 -2.36 -12.16
CA ALA A 40 1.01 -3.64 -12.82
C ALA A 40 0.32 -4.66 -11.90
N MET A 41 0.72 -4.70 -10.61
CA MET A 41 0.09 -5.54 -9.60
C MET A 41 -1.40 -5.23 -9.45
N PHE A 42 -1.79 -3.95 -9.31
CA PHE A 42 -3.19 -3.58 -9.11
C PHE A 42 -4.04 -3.74 -10.38
N ARG A 43 -3.44 -3.62 -11.57
CA ARG A 43 -4.16 -3.82 -12.84
C ARG A 43 -4.39 -5.30 -13.15
N SER A 44 -3.44 -6.18 -12.82
CA SER A 44 -3.43 -7.56 -13.31
C SER A 44 -3.62 -8.62 -12.23
N PHE A 45 -3.30 -8.31 -10.97
CA PHE A 45 -3.23 -9.30 -9.89
C PHE A 45 -3.62 -8.66 -8.55
N MET A 46 -4.80 -8.06 -8.50
CA MET A 46 -5.33 -7.46 -7.27
C MET A 46 -5.88 -8.58 -6.36
N PRO A 47 -5.36 -8.78 -5.14
CA PRO A 47 -5.93 -9.76 -4.21
C PRO A 47 -7.31 -9.32 -3.72
N GLU A 48 -8.17 -10.29 -3.43
CA GLU A 48 -9.56 -10.07 -2.98
C GLU A 48 -9.61 -9.40 -1.60
N THR A 49 -8.64 -9.74 -0.76
CA THR A 49 -8.36 -8.99 0.46
C THR A 49 -7.40 -7.89 0.06
N ASN A 50 -7.71 -6.62 0.35
CA ASN A 50 -6.88 -5.45 0.00
C ASN A 50 -5.53 -5.40 0.76
N THR A 51 -4.88 -6.55 0.89
CA THR A 51 -3.65 -6.80 1.63
C THR A 51 -2.68 -7.49 0.68
N VAL A 52 -1.51 -6.92 0.49
CA VAL A 52 -0.45 -7.47 -0.36
C VAL A 52 0.79 -7.73 0.48
N THR A 53 1.35 -8.94 0.36
CA THR A 53 2.62 -9.28 1.01
C THR A 53 3.77 -8.90 0.11
N VAL A 54 4.63 -8.02 0.60
CA VAL A 54 5.85 -7.59 -0.10
C VAL A 54 7.02 -8.23 0.63
N SER A 55 7.71 -9.13 -0.07
CA SER A 55 8.93 -9.76 0.42
C SER A 55 10.14 -9.10 -0.23
N TYR A 56 11.17 -8.81 0.55
CA TYR A 56 12.50 -8.56 0.00
C TYR A 56 13.14 -9.91 -0.31
N CYS A 57 13.60 -10.09 -1.54
CA CYS A 57 14.48 -11.20 -1.92
C CYS A 57 15.92 -10.74 -1.72
#